data_AF-A0A0T7BTH4-F1
#
_entry.id   AF-A0A0T7BTH4-F1
#
_cell.length_a   1.000
_cell.length_b   1.000
_cell.length_c   1.000
_cell.angle_alpha   90.00
_cell.angle_beta   90.00
_cell.angle_gamma   90.00
#
_symmetry.space_group_name_H-M   'P 1'
#
loop_
_entity.id
_entity.type
_entity.pdbx_description
1 polymer ?
#
loop_
_entity_poly.entity_id
_entity_poly.type
_entity_poly.pdbx_seq_one_letter_code
_entity_poly.pdbx_strand_id
1 'polypeptide(L)'
;MPSNISVNSFSKAKDLNIASLPVTITDWVGGRETNDYYKISFTNRSSFNVVIDKLSADADLQLLNSQGDVVVGSYNRNISTETINRKLDAGTYYIRVYQVGRTTAAYRLQMSLNEAPQSLQFSTDKITYSSGETVKLVNTNVFDRNGVKDLTRVDLWLKKEGNAWQNISDVTSFLINQSDNRQGTFSYDLQGLGAGKYQLWGIAYDKSGNGSNDVFSSFDVVGTQDWFDENILDGGIRQTARARFADKVIDRNDMIAILRSSKDNNAVDSTELTDLQTLLKNSSYLQIPEHVKVLTGKVLGSQVANQKYQGKQLGNLSIGSSDVQLENLISKWFLGGDRPTTTYKYQYASGSLFQNGIAYQDIKQGDLDNCYFLSSLAATAFRTPNTIKNMFIDNGDGTFTVRFWQNGQADYVTVDRYLPTSITGYFVYASKGSHYQNANNELWVALAEKAYAQLNESGWIYQDNTNSYNGIAEGYASDALMQITGLKSASNSLNLQNILSAFNSGQLISFATKSNVPSFMVAGHAYTLVGYNSSSQTFQLFNPWGVDNYTSKPGILQLKWSDMQAYLSYWEGTTNRVVST
;
A
#
# COMPACT_ATOMS: atom_id res chain seq x y z
N MET A 1 -85.70 2.35 5.85
CA MET A 1 -84.99 1.27 5.13
C MET A 1 -84.83 1.71 3.68
N PRO A 2 -83.66 1.53 3.05
CA PRO A 2 -83.52 1.70 1.60
C PRO A 2 -84.49 0.78 0.85
N SER A 3 -84.85 1.14 -0.38
CA SER A 3 -85.53 0.22 -1.29
C SER A 3 -84.60 -0.97 -1.58
N ASN A 4 -85.04 -2.22 -1.37
CA ASN A 4 -84.26 -3.38 -1.82
C ASN A 4 -84.21 -3.36 -3.36
N ILE A 5 -83.00 -3.34 -3.90
CA ILE A 5 -82.73 -3.23 -5.33
C ILE A 5 -82.15 -4.52 -5.92
N SER A 6 -81.93 -5.53 -5.09
CA SER A 6 -81.47 -6.86 -5.48
C SER A 6 -82.58 -7.89 -5.23
N VAL A 7 -82.34 -9.14 -5.60
CA VAL A 7 -83.36 -10.19 -5.58
C VAL A 7 -82.81 -11.46 -4.96
N ASN A 8 -83.66 -12.14 -4.19
CA ASN A 8 -83.37 -13.41 -3.50
C ASN A 8 -83.25 -14.63 -4.44
N SER A 9 -82.80 -14.42 -5.70
CA SER A 9 -82.72 -15.44 -6.75
C SER A 9 -81.45 -15.26 -7.60
N PHE A 10 -80.61 -16.29 -7.60
CA PHE A 10 -79.37 -16.35 -8.39
C PHE A 10 -79.60 -16.07 -9.89
N SER A 11 -80.66 -16.63 -10.48
CA SER A 11 -81.00 -16.45 -11.91
C SER A 11 -81.46 -15.03 -12.28
N LYS A 12 -81.75 -14.19 -11.30
CA LYS A 12 -82.20 -12.80 -11.49
C LYS A 12 -81.20 -11.79 -10.90
N ALA A 13 -79.96 -12.23 -10.61
CA ALA A 13 -78.94 -11.40 -10.01
C ALA A 13 -78.80 -10.05 -10.71
N LYS A 14 -78.63 -8.98 -9.93
CA LYS A 14 -78.51 -7.62 -10.45
C LYS A 14 -77.23 -7.51 -11.28
N ASP A 15 -77.37 -7.28 -12.58
CA ASP A 15 -76.22 -7.12 -13.48
C ASP A 15 -75.53 -5.78 -13.22
N LEU A 16 -74.22 -5.85 -12.95
CA LEU A 16 -73.37 -4.70 -12.69
C LEU A 16 -72.35 -4.58 -13.81
N ASN A 17 -72.37 -3.42 -14.47
CA ASN A 17 -71.43 -3.14 -15.53
C ASN A 17 -70.03 -2.93 -14.95
N ILE A 18 -69.05 -3.73 -15.38
CA ILE A 18 -67.66 -3.60 -14.96
C ILE A 18 -67.08 -2.20 -15.22
N ALA A 19 -67.54 -1.51 -16.28
CA ALA A 19 -67.13 -0.14 -16.60
C ALA A 19 -67.63 0.91 -15.59
N SER A 20 -68.54 0.53 -14.68
CA SER A 20 -69.05 1.40 -13.61
C SER A 20 -68.31 1.23 -12.28
N LEU A 21 -67.24 0.42 -12.23
CA LEU A 21 -66.39 0.30 -11.05
C LEU A 21 -65.44 1.51 -10.91
N PRO A 22 -65.16 2.00 -9.68
CA PRO A 22 -65.68 1.48 -8.41
C PRO A 22 -67.15 1.84 -8.21
N VAL A 23 -67.93 0.90 -7.66
CA VAL A 23 -69.35 1.11 -7.36
C VAL A 23 -69.62 0.89 -5.87
N THR A 24 -70.51 1.70 -5.32
CA THR A 24 -71.00 1.58 -3.94
C THR A 24 -72.51 1.42 -3.95
N ILE A 25 -73.01 0.37 -3.32
CA ILE A 25 -74.42 0.01 -3.22
C ILE A 25 -74.77 -0.12 -1.74
N THR A 26 -75.92 0.40 -1.32
CA THR A 26 -76.48 0.13 0.01
C THR A 26 -77.69 -0.77 -0.15
N ASP A 27 -77.74 -1.88 0.56
CA ASP A 27 -78.82 -2.89 0.47
C ASP A 27 -79.03 -3.58 1.82
N TRP A 28 -79.89 -4.60 1.89
CA TRP A 28 -80.10 -5.38 3.11
C TRP A 28 -80.55 -6.82 2.83
N VAL A 29 -80.06 -7.76 3.66
CA VAL A 29 -80.55 -9.15 3.71
C VAL A 29 -81.35 -9.39 4.99
N GLY A 30 -82.40 -10.22 4.93
CA GLY A 30 -83.30 -10.46 6.06
C GLY A 30 -84.24 -11.66 5.88
N GLY A 31 -85.12 -11.91 6.86
CA GLY A 31 -85.88 -13.17 6.95
C GLY A 31 -86.84 -13.52 5.78
N ARG A 32 -87.12 -12.59 4.85
CA ARG A 32 -87.85 -12.85 3.59
C ARG A 32 -86.94 -12.80 2.34
N GLU A 33 -85.78 -12.18 2.46
CA GLU A 33 -84.79 -11.94 1.41
C GLU A 33 -83.42 -12.29 1.98
N THR A 34 -83.17 -13.59 2.15
CA THR A 34 -81.99 -14.09 2.88
C THR A 34 -80.69 -13.97 2.08
N ASN A 35 -80.79 -13.63 0.80
CA ASN A 35 -79.67 -13.50 -0.11
C ASN A 35 -79.89 -12.34 -1.06
N ASP A 36 -78.81 -11.63 -1.33
CA ASP A 36 -78.71 -10.64 -2.39
C ASP A 36 -77.65 -11.11 -3.38
N TYR A 37 -78.01 -11.19 -4.66
CA TYR A 37 -77.12 -11.61 -5.74
C TYR A 37 -76.82 -10.47 -6.70
N TYR A 38 -75.54 -10.22 -6.92
CA TYR A 38 -75.03 -9.31 -7.94
C TYR A 38 -74.22 -10.10 -8.96
N LYS A 39 -74.30 -9.74 -10.24
CA LYS A 39 -73.57 -10.39 -11.33
C LYS A 39 -72.57 -9.39 -11.93
N ILE A 40 -71.36 -9.86 -12.21
CA ILE A 40 -70.33 -9.08 -12.89
C ILE A 40 -69.60 -9.95 -13.92
N SER A 41 -69.26 -9.36 -15.07
CA SER A 41 -68.52 -10.05 -16.14
C SER A 41 -67.18 -9.37 -16.41
N PHE A 42 -66.11 -10.15 -16.43
CA PHE A 42 -64.76 -9.71 -16.78
C PHE A 42 -64.42 -10.21 -18.18
N THR A 43 -63.98 -9.30 -19.06
CA THR A 43 -63.50 -9.64 -20.41
C THR A 43 -62.05 -10.07 -20.43
N ASN A 44 -61.27 -9.69 -19.40
CA ASN A 44 -59.87 -10.05 -19.22
C ASN A 44 -59.64 -10.50 -17.77
N ARG A 45 -58.56 -11.28 -17.55
CA ARG A 45 -58.11 -11.62 -16.20
C ARG A 45 -57.84 -10.34 -15.40
N SER A 46 -58.54 -10.17 -14.29
CA SER A 46 -58.60 -8.91 -13.54
C SER A 46 -58.43 -9.18 -12.03
N SER A 47 -57.71 -8.30 -11.33
CA SER A 47 -57.69 -8.33 -9.86
C SER A 47 -58.94 -7.59 -9.36
N PHE A 48 -59.80 -8.29 -8.65
CA PHE A 48 -61.11 -7.81 -8.21
C PHE A 48 -61.19 -7.78 -6.68
N ASN A 49 -61.72 -6.68 -6.17
CA ASN A 49 -61.94 -6.46 -4.75
C ASN A 49 -63.43 -6.18 -4.48
N VAL A 50 -63.98 -6.85 -3.49
CA VAL A 50 -65.35 -6.65 -3.02
C VAL A 50 -65.40 -6.64 -1.50
N VAL A 51 -66.07 -5.64 -0.95
CA VAL A 51 -66.17 -5.35 0.48
C VAL A 51 -67.63 -5.12 0.84
N ILE A 52 -68.11 -5.70 1.93
CA ILE A 52 -69.33 -5.23 2.59
C ILE A 52 -68.99 -4.64 3.96
N ASP A 53 -69.37 -3.38 4.19
CA ASP A 53 -69.16 -2.67 5.44
C ASP A 53 -70.45 -1.98 5.93
N LYS A 54 -70.36 -1.26 7.06
CA LYS A 54 -71.50 -0.61 7.71
C LYS A 54 -72.67 -1.58 7.99
N LEU A 55 -72.31 -2.82 8.34
CA LEU A 55 -73.26 -3.88 8.68
C LEU A 55 -74.07 -3.49 9.93
N SER A 56 -75.39 -3.61 9.87
CA SER A 56 -76.28 -3.41 11.03
C SER A 56 -76.52 -4.70 11.84
N ALA A 57 -76.22 -5.85 11.25
CA ALA A 57 -76.24 -7.19 11.84
C ALA A 57 -75.33 -8.10 11.01
N ASP A 58 -75.14 -9.34 11.46
CA ASP A 58 -74.25 -10.32 10.85
C ASP A 58 -74.71 -10.77 9.44
N ALA A 59 -73.81 -10.69 8.46
CA ALA A 59 -74.01 -11.14 7.10
C ALA A 59 -72.66 -11.50 6.45
N ASP A 60 -72.68 -12.58 5.66
CA ASP A 60 -71.48 -13.13 5.03
C ASP A 60 -71.41 -12.75 3.55
N LEU A 61 -70.21 -12.82 2.99
CA LEU A 61 -69.91 -12.49 1.60
C LEU A 61 -69.32 -13.69 0.87
N GLN A 62 -69.90 -14.06 -0.27
CA GLN A 62 -69.38 -15.09 -1.16
C GLN A 62 -69.20 -14.57 -2.58
N LEU A 63 -68.15 -15.06 -3.25
CA LEU A 63 -67.96 -14.96 -4.68
C LEU A 63 -68.19 -16.35 -5.29
N LEU A 64 -69.06 -16.43 -6.30
CA LEU A 64 -69.50 -17.65 -6.96
C LEU A 64 -69.11 -17.63 -8.45
N ASN A 65 -68.93 -18.81 -9.04
CA ASN A 65 -68.74 -18.98 -10.48
C ASN A 65 -70.10 -18.91 -11.24
N SER A 66 -70.09 -19.12 -12.56
CA SER A 66 -71.31 -19.09 -13.37
C SER A 66 -72.27 -20.27 -13.14
N GLN A 67 -71.79 -21.35 -12.51
CA GLN A 67 -72.58 -22.50 -12.08
C GLN A 67 -73.20 -22.31 -10.69
N GLY A 68 -72.79 -21.27 -9.94
CA GLY A 68 -73.23 -21.00 -8.58
C GLY A 68 -72.36 -21.63 -7.48
N ASP A 69 -71.25 -22.28 -7.84
CA ASP A 69 -70.31 -22.83 -6.86
C ASP A 69 -69.48 -21.71 -6.23
N VAL A 70 -69.19 -21.84 -4.93
CA VAL A 70 -68.38 -20.88 -4.19
C VAL A 70 -66.92 -20.94 -4.65
N VAL A 71 -66.43 -19.84 -5.21
CA VAL A 71 -65.00 -19.64 -5.52
C VAL A 71 -64.24 -19.27 -4.25
N VAL A 72 -64.77 -18.33 -3.47
CA VAL A 72 -64.21 -17.90 -2.17
C VAL A 72 -65.30 -17.19 -1.36
N GLY A 73 -65.18 -17.16 -0.04
CA GLY A 73 -66.03 -16.37 0.83
C GLY A 73 -65.27 -15.73 1.99
N SER A 74 -65.91 -14.76 2.62
CA SER A 74 -65.50 -14.07 3.84
C SER A 74 -66.66 -14.19 4.85
N TYR A 75 -66.32 -14.58 6.07
CA TYR A 75 -67.26 -15.04 7.10
C TYR A 75 -66.92 -14.47 8.49
N ASN A 76 -66.55 -13.19 8.57
CA ASN A 76 -66.29 -12.55 9.86
C ASN A 76 -67.60 -12.43 10.65
N ARG A 77 -67.51 -12.47 11.98
CA ARG A 77 -68.71 -12.48 12.84
C ARG A 77 -69.20 -11.07 13.15
N ASN A 78 -70.49 -10.96 13.50
CA ASN A 78 -71.14 -9.71 13.91
C ASN A 78 -71.10 -8.64 12.81
N ILE A 79 -70.83 -7.38 13.16
CA ILE A 79 -70.82 -6.24 12.21
C ILE A 79 -69.42 -5.97 11.61
N SER A 80 -68.52 -6.95 11.69
CA SER A 80 -67.20 -6.84 11.11
C SER A 80 -67.28 -6.82 9.58
N THR A 81 -66.43 -6.01 8.95
CA THR A 81 -66.37 -5.91 7.49
C THR A 81 -66.01 -7.25 6.85
N GLU A 82 -66.72 -7.64 5.79
CA GLU A 82 -66.29 -8.76 4.94
C GLU A 82 -65.50 -8.24 3.74
N THR A 83 -64.47 -8.97 3.33
CA THR A 83 -63.61 -8.57 2.21
C THR A 83 -63.13 -9.77 1.42
N ILE A 84 -63.29 -9.71 0.10
CA ILE A 84 -62.70 -10.65 -0.85
C ILE A 84 -61.83 -9.86 -1.82
N ASN A 85 -60.54 -10.17 -1.85
CA ASN A 85 -59.61 -9.74 -2.89
C ASN A 85 -59.11 -10.98 -3.64
N ARG A 86 -59.41 -11.06 -4.95
CA ARG A 86 -58.99 -12.18 -5.81
C ARG A 86 -58.68 -11.76 -7.23
N LYS A 87 -57.68 -12.43 -7.82
CA LYS A 87 -57.41 -12.41 -9.26
C LYS A 87 -58.34 -13.41 -9.94
N LEU A 88 -59.21 -12.92 -10.82
CA LEU A 88 -60.22 -13.69 -11.52
C LEU A 88 -59.88 -13.75 -13.00
N ASP A 89 -59.99 -14.93 -13.61
CA ASP A 89 -59.90 -15.07 -15.07
C ASP A 89 -61.14 -14.45 -15.75
N ALA A 90 -61.05 -14.22 -17.06
CA ALA A 90 -62.19 -13.72 -17.84
C ALA A 90 -63.39 -14.67 -17.67
N GLY A 91 -64.56 -14.10 -17.42
CA GLY A 91 -65.75 -14.89 -17.08
C GLY A 91 -66.79 -14.10 -16.30
N THR A 92 -67.94 -14.74 -16.08
CA THR A 92 -69.04 -14.20 -15.28
C THR A 92 -68.98 -14.77 -13.87
N TYR A 93 -69.02 -13.88 -12.89
CA TYR A 93 -69.04 -14.21 -11.47
C TYR A 93 -70.25 -13.58 -10.79
N TYR A 94 -70.65 -14.19 -9.68
CA TYR A 94 -71.76 -13.72 -8.87
C TYR A 94 -71.28 -13.43 -7.46
N ILE A 95 -71.72 -12.30 -6.91
CA ILE A 95 -71.45 -11.92 -5.54
C ILE A 95 -72.74 -12.17 -4.77
N ARG A 96 -72.64 -12.97 -3.72
CA ARG A 96 -73.74 -13.31 -2.84
C ARG A 96 -73.45 -12.69 -1.48
N VAL A 97 -74.29 -11.77 -1.05
CA VAL A 97 -74.40 -11.37 0.35
C VAL A 97 -75.54 -12.18 0.94
N TYR A 98 -75.34 -12.82 2.08
CA TYR A 98 -76.41 -13.63 2.68
C TYR A 98 -76.47 -13.48 4.20
N GLN A 99 -77.69 -13.55 4.71
CA GLN A 99 -78.00 -13.32 6.11
C GLN A 99 -77.38 -14.41 7.00
N VAL A 100 -76.76 -14.00 8.11
CA VAL A 100 -76.36 -14.89 9.20
C VAL A 100 -77.33 -14.74 10.37
N GLY A 101 -77.91 -15.85 10.82
CA GLY A 101 -78.92 -15.83 11.89
C GLY A 101 -80.32 -15.39 11.41
N ARG A 102 -81.02 -14.60 12.22
CA ARG A 102 -82.42 -14.18 11.97
C ARG A 102 -82.65 -12.66 11.95
N THR A 103 -81.61 -11.87 12.23
CA THR A 103 -81.70 -10.40 12.29
C THR A 103 -81.41 -9.81 10.92
N THR A 104 -82.26 -8.89 10.45
CA THR A 104 -82.02 -8.18 9.17
C THR A 104 -80.71 -7.38 9.24
N ALA A 105 -79.85 -7.57 8.25
CA ALA A 105 -78.55 -6.92 8.12
C ALA A 105 -78.56 -5.96 6.93
N ALA A 106 -78.64 -4.66 7.19
CA ALA A 106 -78.34 -3.64 6.21
C ALA A 106 -76.81 -3.55 6.04
N TYR A 107 -76.35 -3.34 4.81
CA TYR A 107 -74.93 -3.28 4.48
C TYR A 107 -74.65 -2.27 3.37
N ARG A 108 -73.38 -1.90 3.22
CA ARG A 108 -72.86 -1.17 2.07
C ARG A 108 -71.85 -2.03 1.33
N LEU A 109 -72.21 -2.45 0.13
CA LEU A 109 -71.36 -3.18 -0.81
C LEU A 109 -70.51 -2.21 -1.63
N GLN A 110 -69.21 -2.44 -1.64
CA GLN A 110 -68.23 -1.70 -2.41
C GLN A 110 -67.47 -2.69 -3.29
N MET A 111 -67.40 -2.41 -4.58
CA MET A 111 -66.63 -3.21 -5.53
C MET A 111 -65.65 -2.31 -6.28
N SER A 112 -64.44 -2.81 -6.47
CA SER A 112 -63.39 -2.12 -7.21
C SER A 112 -62.50 -3.12 -7.94
N LEU A 113 -61.84 -2.66 -9.01
CA LEU A 113 -60.69 -3.36 -9.56
C LEU A 113 -59.44 -2.95 -8.77
N ASN A 114 -58.50 -3.87 -8.63
CA ASN A 114 -57.14 -3.57 -8.19
C ASN A 114 -56.31 -3.30 -9.45
N GLU A 115 -55.74 -2.10 -9.54
CA GLU A 115 -54.71 -1.79 -10.52
C GLU A 115 -53.35 -2.05 -9.88
N ALA A 116 -52.37 -2.53 -10.67
CA ALA A 116 -51.00 -2.64 -10.19
C ALA A 116 -50.37 -1.24 -10.16
N PRO A 117 -49.42 -0.97 -9.24
CA PRO A 117 -48.70 0.30 -9.23
C PRO A 117 -48.07 0.54 -10.60
N GLN A 118 -48.31 1.70 -11.21
CA GLN A 118 -47.89 1.92 -12.60
C GLN A 118 -46.48 2.52 -12.69
N SER A 119 -46.06 3.28 -11.68
CA SER A 119 -44.74 3.92 -11.69
C SER A 119 -44.04 3.74 -10.35
N LEU A 120 -42.81 3.22 -10.39
CA LEU A 120 -41.78 3.43 -9.38
C LEU A 120 -40.77 4.44 -9.94
N GLN A 121 -40.24 5.30 -9.07
CA GLN A 121 -39.13 6.20 -9.34
C GLN A 121 -38.20 6.22 -8.13
N PHE A 122 -36.89 6.20 -8.39
CA PHE A 122 -35.84 6.56 -7.45
C PHE A 122 -34.56 6.87 -8.23
N SER A 123 -33.67 7.65 -7.63
CA SER A 123 -32.31 7.85 -8.08
C SER A 123 -31.40 8.02 -6.87
N THR A 124 -30.09 7.99 -7.06
CA THR A 124 -29.13 8.44 -6.06
C THR A 124 -29.00 9.96 -6.09
N ASP A 125 -28.64 10.59 -4.96
CA ASP A 125 -28.41 12.05 -4.90
C ASP A 125 -27.13 12.49 -5.62
N LYS A 126 -26.19 11.56 -5.83
CA LYS A 126 -24.94 11.73 -6.56
C LYS A 126 -24.69 10.54 -7.48
N ILE A 127 -23.78 10.71 -8.43
CA ILE A 127 -23.29 9.61 -9.28
C ILE A 127 -21.94 9.04 -8.81
N THR A 128 -21.28 9.67 -7.83
CA THR A 128 -20.00 9.23 -7.24
C THR A 128 -19.97 9.50 -5.74
N TYR A 129 -19.53 8.50 -4.96
CA TYR A 129 -19.45 8.50 -3.50
C TYR A 129 -18.07 8.03 -3.02
N SER A 130 -17.68 8.39 -1.81
CA SER A 130 -16.48 7.83 -1.17
C SER A 130 -16.78 6.49 -0.51
N SER A 131 -15.78 5.61 -0.38
CA SER A 131 -15.91 4.33 0.30
C SER A 131 -16.39 4.52 1.74
N GLY A 132 -17.48 3.86 2.11
CA GLY A 132 -18.15 4.02 3.40
C GLY A 132 -19.07 5.25 3.53
N GLU A 133 -19.13 6.13 2.53
CA GLU A 133 -20.14 7.20 2.47
C GLU A 133 -21.55 6.59 2.29
N THR A 134 -22.55 7.17 2.95
CA THR A 134 -23.95 6.78 2.78
C THR A 134 -24.48 7.21 1.42
N VAL A 135 -24.99 6.27 0.63
CA VAL A 135 -25.68 6.54 -0.64
C VAL A 135 -27.14 6.80 -0.36
N LYS A 136 -27.58 8.04 -0.54
CA LYS A 136 -28.97 8.45 -0.29
C LYS A 136 -29.81 8.27 -1.53
N LEU A 137 -30.97 7.61 -1.40
CA LEU A 137 -31.96 7.62 -2.46
C LEU A 137 -32.80 8.91 -2.39
N VAL A 138 -33.02 9.50 -3.55
CA VAL A 138 -33.89 10.64 -3.78
C VAL A 138 -34.91 10.31 -4.87
N ASN A 139 -35.92 11.16 -5.04
CA ASN A 139 -37.01 10.94 -6.01
C ASN A 139 -37.75 9.61 -5.81
N THR A 140 -37.84 9.14 -4.56
CA THR A 140 -38.39 7.85 -4.11
C THR A 140 -39.92 7.84 -4.11
N ASN A 141 -40.52 7.82 -5.29
CA ASN A 141 -41.97 7.91 -5.49
C ASN A 141 -42.56 6.62 -6.07
N VAL A 142 -43.79 6.30 -5.66
CA VAL A 142 -44.64 5.26 -6.25
C VAL A 142 -45.98 5.88 -6.62
N PHE A 143 -46.43 5.65 -7.85
CA PHE A 143 -47.74 6.04 -8.33
C PHE A 143 -48.61 4.80 -8.55
N ASP A 144 -49.80 4.79 -7.96
CA ASP A 144 -50.84 3.82 -8.21
C ASP A 144 -52.21 4.48 -8.45
N ARG A 145 -52.79 4.31 -9.63
CA ARG A 145 -54.01 4.97 -10.09
C ARG A 145 -55.23 4.70 -9.19
N ASN A 146 -55.33 3.52 -8.58
CA ASN A 146 -56.41 3.18 -7.63
C ASN A 146 -56.07 3.54 -6.16
N GLY A 147 -54.85 4.04 -5.90
CA GLY A 147 -54.39 4.54 -4.60
C GLY A 147 -53.35 3.65 -3.92
N VAL A 148 -52.29 4.23 -3.36
CA VAL A 148 -51.12 3.50 -2.82
C VAL A 148 -51.31 2.79 -1.47
N LYS A 149 -52.55 2.67 -0.96
CA LYS A 149 -52.83 2.07 0.37
C LYS A 149 -52.66 0.55 0.40
N ASP A 150 -52.64 -0.06 -0.76
CA ASP A 150 -52.42 -1.49 -0.98
C ASP A 150 -50.98 -1.80 -1.42
N LEU A 151 -50.06 -0.82 -1.44
CA LEU A 151 -48.64 -1.11 -1.56
C LEU A 151 -48.18 -2.02 -0.42
N THR A 152 -47.39 -3.04 -0.78
CA THR A 152 -46.82 -4.01 0.16
C THR A 152 -45.33 -3.77 0.35
N ARG A 153 -44.59 -3.62 -0.75
CA ARG A 153 -43.14 -3.38 -0.69
C ARG A 153 -42.58 -2.72 -1.95
N VAL A 154 -41.38 -2.15 -1.83
CA VAL A 154 -40.44 -1.98 -2.95
C VAL A 154 -39.31 -2.98 -2.73
N ASP A 155 -39.21 -3.92 -3.65
CA ASP A 155 -38.16 -4.94 -3.72
C ASP A 155 -36.92 -4.30 -4.33
N LEU A 156 -35.76 -4.44 -3.68
CA LEU A 156 -34.51 -3.76 -4.06
C LEU A 156 -33.36 -4.75 -4.19
N TRP A 157 -32.56 -4.59 -5.25
CA TRP A 157 -31.39 -5.43 -5.49
C TRP A 157 -30.19 -4.58 -5.87
N LEU A 158 -29.03 -4.93 -5.33
CA LEU A 158 -27.76 -4.26 -5.61
C LEU A 158 -26.82 -5.19 -6.36
N LYS A 159 -26.11 -4.65 -7.33
CA LYS A 159 -25.05 -5.35 -8.05
C LYS A 159 -23.79 -4.49 -8.11
N LYS A 160 -22.69 -5.05 -7.66
CA LYS A 160 -21.34 -4.53 -7.95
C LYS A 160 -20.87 -5.10 -9.28
N GLU A 161 -20.19 -4.30 -10.11
CA GLU A 161 -19.59 -4.76 -11.37
C GLU A 161 -18.75 -6.04 -11.15
N GLY A 162 -18.97 -7.06 -11.98
CA GLY A 162 -18.36 -8.38 -11.84
C GLY A 162 -19.06 -9.36 -10.89
N ASN A 163 -20.02 -8.92 -10.07
CA ASN A 163 -20.76 -9.77 -9.13
C ASN A 163 -22.17 -10.11 -9.63
N ALA A 164 -22.79 -11.11 -9.01
CA ALA A 164 -24.22 -11.39 -9.17
C ALA A 164 -25.08 -10.34 -8.45
N TRP A 165 -26.34 -10.20 -8.88
CA TRP A 165 -27.34 -9.39 -8.16
C TRP A 165 -27.57 -9.96 -6.76
N GLN A 166 -27.61 -9.07 -5.76
CA GLN A 166 -27.89 -9.39 -4.37
C GLN A 166 -29.19 -8.73 -3.95
N ASN A 167 -30.10 -9.52 -3.38
CA ASN A 167 -31.31 -9.00 -2.76
C ASN A 167 -30.92 -8.23 -1.50
N ILE A 168 -31.37 -6.99 -1.37
CA ILE A 168 -31.15 -6.13 -0.20
C ILE A 168 -32.47 -5.89 0.52
N SER A 169 -32.45 -5.22 1.67
CA SER A 169 -33.68 -5.03 2.47
C SER A 169 -34.77 -4.29 1.69
N ASP A 170 -35.98 -4.84 1.68
CA ASP A 170 -37.15 -4.23 1.06
C ASP A 170 -37.63 -2.99 1.83
N VAL A 171 -38.26 -2.07 1.11
CA VAL A 171 -39.03 -0.97 1.71
C VAL A 171 -40.46 -1.43 1.96
N THR A 172 -40.95 -1.37 3.19
CA THR A 172 -42.34 -1.75 3.53
C THR A 172 -43.16 -0.61 4.13
N SER A 173 -42.57 0.58 4.26
CA SER A 173 -43.20 1.76 4.87
C SER A 173 -43.30 2.89 3.85
N PHE A 174 -44.49 3.44 3.71
CA PHE A 174 -44.82 4.45 2.71
C PHE A 174 -45.52 5.65 3.34
N LEU A 175 -45.14 6.85 2.92
CA LEU A 175 -45.84 8.09 3.23
C LEU A 175 -46.79 8.42 2.10
N ILE A 176 -48.10 8.41 2.37
CA ILE A 176 -49.12 8.70 1.37
C ILE A 176 -49.26 10.23 1.24
N ASN A 177 -49.28 10.73 0.00
CA ASN A 177 -49.52 12.13 -0.26
C ASN A 177 -50.96 12.50 0.14
N GLN A 178 -51.11 13.50 1.02
CA GLN A 178 -52.41 13.91 1.57
C GLN A 178 -53.33 14.56 0.53
N SER A 179 -52.76 15.14 -0.52
CA SER A 179 -53.50 15.81 -1.60
C SER A 179 -53.83 14.87 -2.77
N ASP A 180 -53.07 13.77 -2.93
CA ASP A 180 -53.30 12.76 -3.96
C ASP A 180 -52.97 11.36 -3.43
N ASN A 181 -54.00 10.61 -3.03
CA ASN A 181 -53.85 9.27 -2.46
C ASN A 181 -53.29 8.22 -3.45
N ARG A 182 -53.09 8.59 -4.72
CA ARG A 182 -52.43 7.78 -5.75
C ARG A 182 -50.91 7.88 -5.69
N GLN A 183 -50.36 8.75 -4.85
CA GLN A 183 -48.91 8.94 -4.71
C GLN A 183 -48.44 8.53 -3.33
N GLY A 184 -47.40 7.72 -3.29
CA GLY A 184 -46.68 7.32 -2.07
C GLY A 184 -45.20 7.62 -2.21
N THR A 185 -44.55 8.00 -1.12
CA THR A 185 -43.10 8.15 -1.05
C THR A 185 -42.49 7.22 -0.02
N PHE A 186 -41.20 6.95 -0.14
CA PHE A 186 -40.45 6.14 0.81
C PHE A 186 -39.05 6.70 1.07
N SER A 187 -38.35 6.15 2.07
CA SER A 187 -36.97 6.51 2.37
C SER A 187 -36.12 5.26 2.47
N TYR A 188 -34.92 5.31 1.87
CA TYR A 188 -33.98 4.21 1.86
C TYR A 188 -32.57 4.73 1.58
N ASP A 189 -31.58 4.26 2.34
CA ASP A 189 -30.18 4.64 2.17
C ASP A 189 -29.32 3.36 2.14
N LEU A 190 -28.29 3.33 1.29
CA LEU A 190 -27.29 2.26 1.31
C LEU A 190 -26.08 2.72 2.14
N GLN A 191 -25.52 1.81 2.95
CA GLN A 191 -24.39 2.09 3.82
C GLN A 191 -23.30 1.02 3.66
N GLY A 192 -22.07 1.37 4.01
CA GLY A 192 -20.96 0.41 4.10
C GLY A 192 -20.48 -0.15 2.76
N LEU A 193 -20.75 0.54 1.65
CA LEU A 193 -20.27 0.11 0.33
C LEU A 193 -18.77 0.40 0.18
N GLY A 194 -18.01 -0.61 -0.25
CA GLY A 194 -16.60 -0.46 -0.62
C GLY A 194 -16.43 0.03 -2.06
N ALA A 195 -15.21 0.41 -2.44
CA ALA A 195 -14.93 0.94 -3.78
C ALA A 195 -15.36 0.00 -4.92
N GLY A 196 -15.95 0.56 -5.99
CA GLY A 196 -16.39 -0.12 -7.20
C GLY A 196 -17.57 0.57 -7.88
N LYS A 197 -17.99 0.05 -9.04
CA LYS A 197 -19.17 0.52 -9.77
C LYS A 197 -20.40 -0.30 -9.38
N TYR A 198 -21.52 0.37 -9.13
CA TYR A 198 -22.75 -0.25 -8.64
C TYR A 198 -23.95 0.06 -9.53
N GLN A 199 -24.89 -0.90 -9.57
CA GLN A 199 -26.24 -0.73 -10.09
C GLN A 199 -27.25 -1.15 -9.02
N LEU A 200 -28.24 -0.29 -8.77
CA LEU A 200 -29.40 -0.55 -7.92
C LEU A 200 -30.62 -0.77 -8.81
N TRP A 201 -31.32 -1.88 -8.62
CA TRP A 201 -32.57 -2.23 -9.29
C TRP A 201 -33.72 -2.26 -8.28
N GLY A 202 -34.93 -1.88 -8.70
CA GLY A 202 -36.11 -2.05 -7.86
C GLY A 202 -37.45 -2.09 -8.61
N ILE A 203 -38.44 -2.65 -7.91
CA ILE A 203 -39.83 -2.81 -8.37
C ILE A 203 -40.80 -2.71 -7.17
N ALA A 204 -41.91 -1.98 -7.32
CA ALA A 204 -42.94 -1.85 -6.29
C ALA A 204 -44.03 -2.91 -6.47
N TYR A 205 -44.53 -3.49 -5.38
CA TYR A 205 -45.60 -4.51 -5.39
C TYR A 205 -46.80 -4.09 -4.55
N ASP A 206 -48.01 -4.35 -5.08
CA ASP A 206 -49.27 -4.29 -4.33
C ASP A 206 -49.51 -5.54 -3.46
N LYS A 207 -50.56 -5.52 -2.63
CA LYS A 207 -51.03 -6.66 -1.80
C LYS A 207 -51.53 -7.84 -2.63
N SER A 208 -51.86 -7.61 -3.89
CA SER A 208 -52.26 -8.64 -4.85
C SER A 208 -51.05 -9.29 -5.54
N GLY A 209 -49.83 -8.83 -5.26
CA GLY A 209 -48.56 -9.32 -5.79
C GLY A 209 -48.23 -8.83 -7.20
N ASN A 210 -48.92 -7.83 -7.74
CA ASN A 210 -48.63 -7.27 -9.06
C ASN A 210 -47.59 -6.13 -8.93
N GLY A 211 -46.62 -6.10 -9.86
CA GLY A 211 -45.47 -5.20 -9.82
C GLY A 211 -45.60 -3.97 -10.72
N SER A 212 -44.83 -2.93 -10.41
CA SER A 212 -44.63 -1.75 -11.24
C SER A 212 -43.65 -1.96 -12.39
N ASN A 213 -43.28 -0.87 -13.08
CA ASN A 213 -42.08 -0.86 -13.92
C ASN A 213 -40.80 -1.12 -13.08
N ASP A 214 -39.78 -1.63 -13.75
CA ASP A 214 -38.42 -1.70 -13.25
C ASP A 214 -37.76 -0.32 -13.26
N VAL A 215 -36.96 -0.05 -12.22
CA VAL A 215 -36.13 1.16 -12.13
C VAL A 215 -34.69 0.78 -11.85
N PHE A 216 -33.75 1.43 -12.53
CA PHE A 216 -32.31 1.24 -12.35
C PHE A 216 -31.63 2.57 -12.03
N SER A 217 -30.66 2.54 -11.12
CA SER A 217 -29.78 3.66 -10.83
C SER A 217 -28.33 3.17 -10.75
N SER A 218 -27.41 3.86 -11.40
CA SER A 218 -25.98 3.52 -11.42
C SER A 218 -25.18 4.61 -10.70
N PHE A 219 -24.20 4.20 -9.90
CA PHE A 219 -23.30 5.10 -9.19
C PHE A 219 -21.95 4.43 -8.92
N ASP A 220 -20.93 5.25 -8.72
CA ASP A 220 -19.58 4.79 -8.39
C ASP A 220 -19.26 5.05 -6.91
N VAL A 221 -18.56 4.11 -6.29
CA VAL A 221 -17.92 4.32 -4.99
C VAL A 221 -16.41 4.33 -5.21
N VAL A 222 -15.76 5.45 -4.96
CA VAL A 222 -14.31 5.61 -5.06
C VAL A 222 -13.67 5.44 -3.67
N GLY A 223 -12.46 4.89 -3.60
CA GLY A 223 -11.71 4.89 -2.34
C GLY A 223 -11.45 6.32 -1.84
N THR A 224 -11.28 6.52 -0.54
CA THR A 224 -10.67 7.76 -0.02
C THR A 224 -9.30 7.91 -0.66
N GLN A 225 -9.08 9.00 -1.41
CA GLN A 225 -7.78 9.29 -2.01
C GLN A 225 -6.77 9.50 -0.88
N ASP A 226 -5.72 8.69 -0.88
CA ASP A 226 -4.58 8.88 0.02
C ASP A 226 -3.48 9.69 -0.66
N TRP A 227 -2.41 9.96 0.09
CA TRP A 227 -1.26 10.70 -0.44
C TRP A 227 -0.73 10.09 -1.75
N PHE A 228 -0.77 8.77 -1.91
CA PHE A 228 -0.30 8.12 -3.13
C PHE A 228 -1.26 8.32 -4.31
N ASP A 229 -2.58 8.36 -4.08
CA ASP A 229 -3.55 8.71 -5.14
C ASP A 229 -3.37 10.15 -5.64
N GLU A 230 -2.99 11.05 -4.75
CA GLU A 230 -2.80 12.47 -5.07
C GLU A 230 -1.44 12.78 -5.73
N ASN A 231 -0.40 12.01 -5.41
CA ASN A 231 0.99 12.36 -5.76
C ASN A 231 1.67 11.39 -6.74
N ILE A 232 1.13 10.19 -6.97
CA ILE A 232 1.74 9.17 -7.82
C ILE A 232 0.75 8.79 -8.92
N LEU A 233 1.12 9.05 -10.17
CA LEU A 233 0.22 8.89 -11.33
C LEU A 233 0.23 7.47 -11.87
N ASP A 234 1.40 6.88 -12.02
CA ASP A 234 1.63 5.52 -12.47
C ASP A 234 0.95 4.51 -11.55
N GLY A 235 0.18 3.61 -12.13
CA GLY A 235 -0.64 2.65 -11.38
C GLY A 235 0.20 1.60 -10.65
N GLY A 236 1.28 1.12 -11.28
CA GLY A 236 2.14 0.07 -10.75
C GLY A 236 2.99 0.57 -9.58
N ILE A 237 3.61 1.73 -9.74
CA ILE A 237 4.37 2.43 -8.69
C ILE A 237 3.44 2.83 -7.55
N ARG A 238 2.28 3.42 -7.84
CA ARG A 238 1.31 3.83 -6.80
C ARG A 238 0.89 2.64 -5.95
N GLN A 239 0.47 1.54 -6.58
CA GLN A 239 0.03 0.35 -5.86
C GLN A 239 1.17 -0.26 -5.04
N THR A 240 2.36 -0.39 -5.63
CA THR A 240 3.53 -0.97 -4.97
C THR A 240 3.98 -0.11 -3.79
N ALA A 241 4.19 1.19 -4.00
CA ALA A 241 4.65 2.12 -2.97
C ALA A 241 3.67 2.20 -1.79
N ARG A 242 2.36 2.28 -2.07
CA ARG A 242 1.32 2.25 -1.03
C ARG A 242 1.38 0.97 -0.21
N ALA A 243 1.48 -0.18 -0.87
CA ALA A 243 1.51 -1.48 -0.20
C ALA A 243 2.78 -1.64 0.65
N ARG A 244 3.93 -1.16 0.16
CA ARG A 244 5.20 -1.20 0.88
C ARG A 244 5.21 -0.26 2.08
N PHE A 245 4.57 0.90 2.00
CA PHE A 245 4.49 1.86 3.11
C PHE A 245 3.51 1.48 4.24
N ALA A 246 2.99 0.25 4.27
CA ALA A 246 2.01 -0.17 5.27
C ALA A 246 2.54 -0.08 6.72
N ASP A 247 3.86 -0.25 6.90
CA ASP A 247 4.56 -0.10 8.18
C ASP A 247 5.06 1.33 8.45
N LYS A 248 4.69 2.28 7.58
CA LYS A 248 5.04 3.71 7.62
C LYS A 248 6.53 4.01 7.43
N VAL A 249 7.26 3.09 6.80
CA VAL A 249 8.62 3.32 6.31
C VAL A 249 8.72 2.77 4.88
N ILE A 250 9.55 3.39 4.05
CA ILE A 250 9.99 2.77 2.79
C ILE A 250 11.45 2.40 2.98
N ASP A 251 11.67 1.14 3.33
CA ASP A 251 13.02 0.62 3.56
C ASP A 251 13.75 0.29 2.25
N ARG A 252 14.94 -0.32 2.36
CA ARG A 252 15.75 -0.69 1.20
C ARG A 252 15.02 -1.66 0.27
N ASN A 253 14.40 -2.69 0.82
CA ASN A 253 13.74 -3.75 0.05
C ASN A 253 12.46 -3.22 -0.60
N ASP A 254 11.76 -2.33 0.09
CA ASP A 254 10.60 -1.63 -0.44
C ASP A 254 10.97 -0.77 -1.63
N MET A 255 12.03 0.05 -1.51
CA MET A 255 12.48 0.90 -2.60
C MET A 255 12.95 0.09 -3.81
N ILE A 256 13.64 -1.03 -3.61
CA ILE A 256 14.00 -1.94 -4.70
C ILE A 256 12.74 -2.48 -5.39
N ALA A 257 11.71 -2.87 -4.63
CA ALA A 257 10.44 -3.34 -5.20
C ALA A 257 9.72 -2.24 -5.99
N ILE A 258 9.71 -1.01 -5.47
CA ILE A 258 9.13 0.17 -6.13
C ILE A 258 9.89 0.47 -7.44
N LEU A 259 11.23 0.54 -7.42
CA LEU A 259 12.03 0.72 -8.63
C LEU A 259 11.79 -0.40 -9.65
N ARG A 260 11.52 -1.63 -9.23
CA ARG A 260 11.20 -2.73 -10.15
C ARG A 260 9.79 -2.68 -10.70
N SER A 261 8.88 -1.94 -10.07
CA SER A 261 7.51 -1.78 -10.55
C SER A 261 7.42 -0.86 -11.77
N SER A 262 8.43 0.00 -12.00
CA SER A 262 8.54 0.84 -13.19
C SER A 262 9.10 0.10 -14.43
N LYS A 263 8.72 -1.16 -14.61
CA LYS A 263 9.18 -2.06 -15.69
C LYS A 263 8.03 -2.59 -16.52
N ASP A 264 6.83 -2.05 -16.36
CA ASP A 264 5.60 -2.64 -16.89
C ASP A 264 5.53 -2.60 -18.43
N ASN A 265 6.25 -1.69 -19.07
CA ASN A 265 6.30 -1.51 -20.52
C ASN A 265 7.68 -1.80 -21.16
N ASN A 266 8.54 -2.58 -20.48
CA ASN A 266 9.93 -2.89 -20.88
C ASN A 266 10.90 -1.68 -20.96
N ALA A 267 10.40 -0.46 -20.78
CA ALA A 267 11.20 0.76 -20.73
C ALA A 267 10.57 1.76 -19.76
N VAL A 268 11.42 2.57 -19.13
CA VAL A 268 11.02 3.61 -18.20
C VAL A 268 10.44 4.80 -18.95
N ASP A 269 9.19 5.15 -18.68
CA ASP A 269 8.53 6.30 -19.27
C ASP A 269 8.63 7.58 -18.43
N SER A 270 8.04 8.67 -18.94
CA SER A 270 8.07 9.98 -18.26
C SER A 270 7.28 10.00 -16.95
N THR A 271 6.19 9.25 -16.87
CA THR A 271 5.31 9.19 -15.69
C THR A 271 6.03 8.45 -14.58
N GLU A 272 6.60 7.29 -14.89
CA GLU A 272 7.35 6.47 -13.94
C GLU A 272 8.55 7.22 -13.36
N LEU A 273 9.36 7.85 -14.22
CA LEU A 273 10.52 8.62 -13.75
C LEU A 273 10.10 9.80 -12.86
N THR A 274 9.01 10.49 -13.21
CA THR A 274 8.48 11.62 -12.42
C THR A 274 7.97 11.16 -11.06
N ASP A 275 7.29 10.01 -11.01
CA ASP A 275 6.76 9.45 -9.77
C ASP A 275 7.86 8.95 -8.84
N LEU A 276 8.89 8.26 -9.37
CA LEU A 276 10.07 7.86 -8.59
C LEU A 276 10.79 9.08 -8.00
N GLN A 277 10.93 10.14 -8.79
CA GLN A 277 11.48 11.42 -8.30
C GLN A 277 10.58 12.07 -7.24
N THR A 278 9.26 11.95 -7.38
CA THR A 278 8.28 12.45 -6.40
C THR A 278 8.38 11.71 -5.07
N LEU A 279 8.51 10.38 -5.08
CA LEU A 279 8.78 9.59 -3.88
C LEU A 279 10.08 10.05 -3.20
N LEU A 280 11.16 10.21 -3.96
CA LEU A 280 12.45 10.64 -3.41
C LEU A 280 12.40 12.05 -2.79
N LYS A 281 11.72 12.98 -3.46
CA LYS A 281 11.52 14.36 -2.98
C LYS A 281 10.72 14.40 -1.66
N ASN A 282 9.81 13.44 -1.47
CA ASN A 282 8.99 13.32 -0.27
C ASN A 282 9.53 12.29 0.74
N SER A 283 10.84 12.00 0.68
CA SER A 283 11.52 11.05 1.58
C SER A 283 11.25 11.26 3.07
N SER A 284 11.09 12.51 3.54
CA SER A 284 10.77 12.78 4.94
C SER A 284 9.37 12.31 5.35
N TYR A 285 8.38 12.44 4.46
CA TYR A 285 7.02 11.94 4.71
C TYR A 285 7.00 10.41 4.71
N LEU A 286 7.72 9.81 3.75
CA LEU A 286 7.80 8.37 3.54
C LEU A 286 8.81 7.68 4.48
N GLN A 287 9.45 8.42 5.39
CA GLN A 287 10.49 7.93 6.31
C GLN A 287 11.61 7.14 5.61
N ILE A 288 11.94 7.49 4.36
CA ILE A 288 12.98 6.78 3.58
C ILE A 288 14.33 6.97 4.29
N PRO A 289 15.01 5.89 4.74
CA PRO A 289 16.30 5.99 5.39
C PRO A 289 17.33 6.70 4.50
N GLU A 290 18.24 7.47 5.10
CA GLU A 290 19.17 8.33 4.36
C GLU A 290 20.01 7.57 3.33
N HIS A 291 20.51 6.37 3.68
CA HIS A 291 21.26 5.53 2.74
C HIS A 291 20.40 5.07 1.54
N VAL A 292 19.13 4.71 1.78
CA VAL A 292 18.18 4.35 0.70
C VAL A 292 17.91 5.57 -0.18
N LYS A 293 17.72 6.74 0.41
CA LYS A 293 17.53 8.01 -0.31
C LYS A 293 18.72 8.33 -1.21
N VAL A 294 19.95 8.24 -0.69
CA VAL A 294 21.18 8.52 -1.46
C VAL A 294 21.32 7.51 -2.61
N LEU A 295 21.19 6.21 -2.34
CA LEU A 295 21.29 5.17 -3.36
C LEU A 295 20.19 5.30 -4.44
N THR A 296 18.95 5.63 -4.05
CA THR A 296 17.86 5.93 -4.99
C THR A 296 18.19 7.13 -5.86
N GLY A 297 18.75 8.20 -5.26
CA GLY A 297 19.22 9.37 -5.99
C GLY A 297 20.31 9.03 -7.01
N LYS A 298 21.14 8.02 -6.76
CA LYS A 298 22.15 7.54 -7.72
C LYS A 298 21.56 6.70 -8.86
N VAL A 299 20.46 5.99 -8.61
CA VAL A 299 19.69 5.29 -9.65
C VAL A 299 18.97 6.30 -10.55
N LEU A 300 18.27 7.27 -9.97
CA LEU A 300 17.40 8.21 -10.70
C LEU A 300 18.10 9.44 -11.27
N GLY A 301 19.23 9.83 -10.68
CA GLY A 301 19.94 11.07 -10.98
C GLY A 301 21.14 10.89 -11.91
N SER A 302 21.73 12.03 -12.31
CA SER A 302 22.98 12.04 -13.06
C SER A 302 24.16 11.69 -12.14
N GLN A 303 24.80 10.56 -12.39
CA GLN A 303 26.01 10.12 -11.69
C GLN A 303 27.07 9.76 -12.72
N VAL A 304 28.29 10.30 -12.54
CA VAL A 304 29.44 9.94 -13.38
C VAL A 304 29.74 8.45 -13.30
N ALA A 305 29.54 7.85 -12.11
CA ALA A 305 29.67 6.43 -11.84
C ALA A 305 28.74 5.54 -12.69
N ASN A 306 27.60 6.06 -13.18
CA ASN A 306 26.66 5.29 -14.00
C ASN A 306 27.15 5.11 -15.44
N GLN A 307 28.26 5.73 -15.86
CA GLN A 307 28.77 5.54 -17.23
C GLN A 307 29.07 4.07 -17.53
N LYS A 308 29.48 3.29 -16.52
CA LYS A 308 29.83 1.88 -16.68
C LYS A 308 29.20 1.00 -15.60
N TYR A 309 29.01 -0.26 -15.95
CA TYR A 309 28.69 -1.37 -15.05
C TYR A 309 29.42 -2.62 -15.53
N GLN A 310 30.27 -3.19 -14.67
CA GLN A 310 31.13 -4.33 -14.97
C GLN A 310 31.94 -4.15 -16.26
N GLY A 311 32.48 -2.94 -16.44
CA GLY A 311 33.28 -2.55 -17.61
C GLY A 311 32.51 -2.26 -18.90
N LYS A 312 31.19 -2.47 -18.92
CA LYS A 312 30.31 -2.18 -20.08
C LYS A 312 29.63 -0.82 -19.91
N GLN A 313 29.28 -0.17 -21.02
CA GLN A 313 28.50 1.07 -21.00
C GLN A 313 27.12 0.82 -20.36
N LEU A 314 26.73 1.69 -19.43
CA LEU A 314 25.42 1.63 -18.76
C LEU A 314 24.61 2.91 -19.01
N GLY A 315 25.13 4.06 -18.57
CA GLY A 315 24.45 5.36 -18.64
C GLY A 315 23.48 5.62 -17.48
N ASN A 316 23.13 6.88 -17.26
CA ASN A 316 22.12 7.28 -16.28
C ASN A 316 20.72 6.84 -16.70
N LEU A 317 19.83 6.67 -15.72
CA LEU A 317 18.42 6.46 -16.00
C LEU A 317 17.82 7.67 -16.72
N SER A 318 17.06 7.42 -17.77
CA SER A 318 16.35 8.45 -18.54
C SER A 318 15.07 7.87 -19.13
N ILE A 319 14.20 8.74 -19.65
CA ILE A 319 13.02 8.30 -20.41
C ILE A 319 13.50 7.43 -21.59
N GLY A 320 12.89 6.25 -21.73
CA GLY A 320 13.26 5.23 -22.71
C GLY A 320 14.37 4.26 -22.26
N SER A 321 14.92 4.40 -21.05
CA SER A 321 15.84 3.42 -20.46
C SER A 321 15.17 2.05 -20.36
N SER A 322 15.86 0.99 -20.77
CA SER A 322 15.30 -0.37 -20.72
C SER A 322 15.20 -0.91 -19.29
N ASP A 323 14.33 -1.89 -19.11
CA ASP A 323 14.24 -2.72 -17.90
C ASP A 323 15.60 -3.31 -17.47
N VAL A 324 16.44 -3.72 -18.43
CA VAL A 324 17.80 -4.21 -18.21
C VAL A 324 18.72 -3.11 -17.69
N GLN A 325 18.65 -1.89 -18.26
CA GLN A 325 19.45 -0.76 -17.79
C GLN A 325 19.07 -0.42 -16.33
N LEU A 326 17.76 -0.35 -16.03
CA LEU A 326 17.27 -0.11 -14.68
C LEU A 326 17.71 -1.20 -13.71
N GLU A 327 17.63 -2.49 -14.10
CA GLU A 327 18.09 -3.56 -13.21
C GLU A 327 19.60 -3.55 -12.98
N ASN A 328 20.40 -3.13 -13.97
CA ASN A 328 21.84 -2.94 -13.77
C ASN A 328 22.14 -1.76 -12.84
N LEU A 329 21.36 -0.67 -12.90
CA LEU A 329 21.48 0.45 -11.96
C LEU A 329 21.09 0.03 -10.53
N ILE A 330 19.99 -0.73 -10.37
CA ILE A 330 19.60 -1.33 -9.08
C ILE A 330 20.71 -2.26 -8.59
N SER A 331 21.23 -3.14 -9.44
CA SER A 331 22.30 -4.06 -9.09
C SER A 331 23.57 -3.33 -8.63
N LYS A 332 23.97 -2.27 -9.34
CA LYS A 332 25.11 -1.43 -9.01
C LYS A 332 24.95 -0.80 -7.62
N TRP A 333 23.85 -0.07 -7.39
CA TRP A 333 23.71 0.78 -6.21
C TRP A 333 23.14 0.07 -5.00
N PHE A 334 22.16 -0.80 -5.19
CA PHE A 334 21.50 -1.51 -4.11
C PHE A 334 22.11 -2.87 -3.83
N LEU A 335 22.64 -3.59 -4.83
CA LEU A 335 23.09 -4.99 -4.66
C LEU A 335 24.61 -5.16 -4.68
N GLY A 336 25.38 -4.09 -4.87
CA GLY A 336 26.84 -4.13 -4.93
C GLY A 336 27.40 -5.01 -6.05
N GLY A 337 26.66 -5.11 -7.16
CA GLY A 337 27.02 -5.94 -8.31
C GLY A 337 28.14 -5.36 -9.17
N ASP A 338 28.48 -4.08 -9.03
CA ASP A 338 29.55 -3.44 -9.80
C ASP A 338 30.89 -3.46 -9.06
N ARG A 339 31.48 -4.64 -9.03
CA ARG A 339 32.71 -4.90 -8.27
C ARG A 339 33.91 -4.17 -8.87
N PRO A 340 34.87 -3.69 -8.05
CA PRO A 340 36.09 -3.08 -8.54
C PRO A 340 36.89 -3.99 -9.46
N THR A 341 37.45 -3.41 -10.52
CA THR A 341 38.32 -4.13 -11.44
C THR A 341 39.60 -4.56 -10.73
N THR A 342 40.04 -5.79 -11.01
CA THR A 342 41.27 -6.40 -10.50
C THR A 342 41.72 -7.52 -11.45
N THR A 343 43.02 -7.87 -11.41
CA THR A 343 43.58 -9.03 -12.13
C THR A 343 43.27 -10.36 -11.43
N TYR A 344 42.82 -10.32 -10.17
CA TYR A 344 42.51 -11.49 -9.36
C TYR A 344 41.06 -11.97 -9.54
N LYS A 345 40.77 -13.19 -9.08
CA LYS A 345 39.42 -13.75 -9.12
C LYS A 345 38.63 -13.40 -7.87
N TYR A 346 37.37 -13.06 -8.05
CA TYR A 346 36.40 -12.87 -6.98
C TYR A 346 35.87 -14.21 -6.47
N GLN A 347 35.90 -14.41 -5.15
CA GLN A 347 35.29 -15.56 -4.47
C GLN A 347 34.35 -15.08 -3.37
N TYR A 348 33.26 -15.83 -3.13
CA TYR A 348 32.33 -15.51 -2.06
C TYR A 348 32.97 -15.76 -0.70
N ALA A 349 33.21 -14.71 0.07
CA ALA A 349 33.85 -14.82 1.38
C ALA A 349 32.87 -15.34 2.46
N SER A 350 33.28 -16.38 3.18
CA SER A 350 32.69 -16.82 4.45
C SER A 350 33.17 -15.95 5.61
N GLY A 351 32.45 -15.94 6.73
CA GLY A 351 32.76 -15.12 7.91
C GLY A 351 31.66 -14.13 8.29
N SER A 352 31.91 -13.35 9.33
CA SER A 352 31.01 -12.30 9.81
C SER A 352 31.56 -10.92 9.45
N LEU A 353 30.69 -9.90 9.38
CA LEU A 353 31.14 -8.51 9.21
C LEU A 353 32.09 -8.12 10.35
N PHE A 354 31.65 -8.35 11.59
CA PHE A 354 32.43 -8.24 12.82
C PHE A 354 32.40 -9.60 13.52
N GLN A 355 33.57 -10.18 13.79
CA GLN A 355 33.70 -11.52 14.38
C GLN A 355 34.20 -11.45 15.82
N ASN A 356 35.27 -10.70 16.09
CA ASN A 356 35.89 -10.62 17.42
C ASN A 356 35.87 -9.21 18.01
N GLY A 357 35.08 -8.32 17.41
CA GLY A 357 35.03 -6.91 17.75
C GLY A 357 36.06 -6.12 16.94
N ILE A 358 35.75 -4.86 16.67
CA ILE A 358 36.58 -4.01 15.81
C ILE A 358 37.87 -3.65 16.55
N ALA A 359 39.01 -4.06 15.99
CA ALA A 359 40.32 -3.80 16.54
C ALA A 359 41.29 -3.32 15.44
N TYR A 360 42.25 -2.45 15.79
CA TYR A 360 43.24 -1.99 14.81
C TYR A 360 44.15 -3.13 14.32
N GLN A 361 44.25 -4.21 15.10
CA GLN A 361 45.00 -5.43 14.78
C GLN A 361 44.34 -6.26 13.65
N ASP A 362 43.07 -6.01 13.34
CA ASP A 362 42.37 -6.66 12.20
C ASP A 362 42.97 -6.21 10.86
N ILE A 363 43.64 -5.05 10.86
CA ILE A 363 44.26 -4.48 9.67
C ILE A 363 45.45 -5.31 9.25
N LYS A 364 45.36 -5.86 8.03
CA LYS A 364 46.45 -6.58 7.37
C LYS A 364 46.46 -6.24 5.88
N GLN A 365 47.31 -5.30 5.51
CA GLN A 365 47.47 -4.82 4.15
C GLN A 365 47.95 -5.92 3.20
N GLY A 366 47.40 -5.88 2.00
CA GLY A 366 47.74 -6.80 0.93
C GLY A 366 48.65 -6.23 -0.13
N ASP A 367 48.49 -6.76 -1.33
CA ASP A 367 49.22 -6.39 -2.54
C ASP A 367 48.63 -5.13 -3.19
N LEU A 368 48.63 -4.02 -2.44
CA LEU A 368 48.12 -2.71 -2.88
C LEU A 368 48.72 -1.59 -2.03
N ASP A 369 49.10 -0.48 -2.66
CA ASP A 369 49.76 0.67 -2.01
C ASP A 369 48.77 1.66 -1.36
N ASN A 370 47.71 1.16 -0.72
CA ASN A 370 46.70 1.97 -0.04
C ASN A 370 46.94 2.11 1.48
N CYS A 371 48.22 2.09 1.90
CA CYS A 371 48.61 2.13 3.30
C CYS A 371 48.01 3.31 4.08
N TYR A 372 47.81 4.46 3.41
CA TYR A 372 47.18 5.64 3.98
C TYR A 372 45.75 5.34 4.47
N PHE A 373 44.96 4.62 3.68
CA PHE A 373 43.58 4.25 4.01
C PHE A 373 43.53 3.24 5.15
N LEU A 374 44.36 2.19 5.08
CA LEU A 374 44.41 1.16 6.12
C LEU A 374 44.97 1.67 7.44
N SER A 375 45.96 2.57 7.42
CA SER A 375 46.43 3.28 8.63
C SER A 375 45.32 4.16 9.22
N SER A 376 44.51 4.83 8.39
CA SER A 376 43.37 5.62 8.87
C SER A 376 42.26 4.76 9.47
N LEU A 377 41.97 3.58 8.90
CA LEU A 377 41.07 2.60 9.53
C LEU A 377 41.64 2.10 10.86
N ALA A 378 42.94 1.78 10.93
CA ALA A 378 43.61 1.37 12.17
C ALA A 378 43.50 2.46 13.25
N ALA A 379 43.77 3.72 12.91
CA ALA A 379 43.67 4.84 13.84
C ALA A 379 42.24 4.98 14.39
N THR A 380 41.25 4.87 13.49
CA THR A 380 39.83 4.95 13.82
C THR A 380 39.42 3.78 14.72
N ALA A 381 39.78 2.54 14.37
CA ALA A 381 39.49 1.35 15.17
C ALA A 381 40.13 1.42 16.57
N PHE A 382 41.35 1.95 16.68
CA PHE A 382 42.06 2.09 17.95
C PHE A 382 41.36 3.06 18.92
N ARG A 383 40.82 4.17 18.42
CA ARG A 383 40.24 5.24 19.28
C ARG A 383 38.72 5.22 19.36
N THR A 384 38.06 4.86 18.28
CA THR A 384 36.61 5.00 18.09
C THR A 384 36.05 3.85 17.24
N PRO A 385 36.10 2.60 17.73
CA PRO A 385 35.60 1.44 16.99
C PRO A 385 34.10 1.58 16.62
N ASN A 386 33.32 2.34 17.38
CA ASN A 386 31.93 2.67 17.03
C ASN A 386 31.80 3.48 15.73
N THR A 387 32.79 4.32 15.37
CA THR A 387 32.79 5.03 14.08
C THR A 387 32.87 4.04 12.92
N ILE A 388 33.67 2.97 13.05
CA ILE A 388 33.72 1.88 12.06
C ILE A 388 32.42 1.08 12.10
N LYS A 389 31.91 0.72 13.29
CA LYS A 389 30.64 0.00 13.42
C LYS A 389 29.49 0.71 12.69
N ASN A 390 29.36 2.01 12.92
CA ASN A 390 28.32 2.86 12.33
C ASN A 390 28.61 3.25 10.86
N MET A 391 29.78 2.88 10.34
CA MET A 391 30.12 3.02 8.92
C MET A 391 29.39 1.98 8.06
N PHE A 392 28.99 0.85 8.66
CA PHE A 392 28.37 -0.27 7.96
C PHE A 392 26.90 -0.46 8.32
N ILE A 393 26.13 -0.86 7.31
CA ILE A 393 24.78 -1.41 7.44
C ILE A 393 24.83 -2.80 6.81
N ASP A 394 24.53 -3.84 7.60
CA ASP A 394 24.29 -5.18 7.08
C ASP A 394 22.87 -5.25 6.53
N ASN A 395 22.74 -5.49 5.23
CA ASN A 395 21.44 -5.49 4.56
C ASN A 395 20.70 -6.84 4.73
N GLY A 396 21.31 -7.85 5.36
CA GLY A 396 20.70 -9.15 5.62
C GLY A 396 20.59 -10.08 4.40
N ASP A 397 21.03 -9.63 3.23
CA ASP A 397 20.98 -10.36 1.96
C ASP A 397 22.38 -10.74 1.42
N GLY A 398 23.40 -10.64 2.27
CA GLY A 398 24.80 -10.85 1.88
C GLY A 398 25.42 -9.65 1.18
N THR A 399 24.80 -8.47 1.27
CA THR A 399 25.39 -7.18 0.88
C THR A 399 25.51 -6.25 2.07
N PHE A 400 26.42 -5.28 1.96
CA PHE A 400 26.70 -4.30 3.02
C PHE A 400 26.72 -2.90 2.43
N THR A 401 25.95 -1.98 3.03
CA THR A 401 26.01 -0.56 2.66
C THR A 401 27.04 0.13 3.54
N VAL A 402 28.00 0.82 2.91
CA VAL A 402 29.14 1.45 3.58
C VAL A 402 29.09 2.96 3.37
N ARG A 403 29.19 3.70 4.48
CA ARG A 403 29.12 5.16 4.50
C ARG A 403 30.52 5.78 4.44
N PHE A 404 30.69 6.80 3.62
CA PHE A 404 31.84 7.71 3.62
C PHE A 404 31.38 9.15 3.73
N TRP A 405 32.30 10.07 4.05
CA TRP A 405 32.02 11.49 4.18
C TRP A 405 32.81 12.29 3.15
N GLN A 406 32.24 13.38 2.67
CA GLN A 406 32.97 14.46 2.02
C GLN A 406 32.35 15.78 2.46
N ASN A 407 33.15 16.67 3.05
CA ASN A 407 32.70 17.99 3.52
C ASN A 407 31.42 17.95 4.40
N GLY A 408 31.31 16.93 5.26
CA GLY A 408 30.16 16.73 6.17
C GLY A 408 28.91 16.15 5.52
N GLN A 409 28.93 15.82 4.22
CA GLN A 409 27.87 15.08 3.53
C GLN A 409 28.22 13.59 3.49
N ALA A 410 27.26 12.75 3.85
CA ALA A 410 27.42 11.30 3.78
C ALA A 410 27.14 10.81 2.36
N ASP A 411 27.98 9.90 1.87
CA ASP A 411 27.69 9.08 0.70
C ASP A 411 27.72 7.61 1.07
N TYR A 412 27.01 6.80 0.28
CA TYR A 412 26.81 5.39 0.53
C TYR A 412 27.12 4.56 -0.71
N VAL A 413 27.77 3.42 -0.49
CA VAL A 413 28.10 2.44 -1.53
C VAL A 413 27.73 1.06 -1.00
N THR A 414 27.03 0.26 -1.80
CA THR A 414 26.75 -1.13 -1.46
C THR A 414 27.81 -2.06 -2.04
N VAL A 415 28.30 -3.00 -1.24
CA VAL A 415 29.23 -4.06 -1.67
C VAL A 415 28.65 -5.43 -1.38
N ASP A 416 28.86 -6.38 -2.30
CA ASP A 416 28.58 -7.79 -2.03
C ASP A 416 29.76 -8.49 -1.32
N ARG A 417 29.56 -9.76 -0.93
CA ARG A 417 30.55 -10.60 -0.23
C ARG A 417 31.68 -11.15 -1.08
N TYR A 418 31.70 -10.88 -2.37
CA TYR A 418 32.76 -11.41 -3.21
C TYR A 418 34.01 -10.55 -3.04
N LEU A 419 35.12 -11.18 -2.64
CA LEU A 419 36.41 -10.54 -2.45
C LEU A 419 37.47 -11.13 -3.39
N PRO A 420 38.45 -10.34 -3.85
CA PRO A 420 39.54 -10.85 -4.68
C PRO A 420 40.43 -11.83 -3.91
N THR A 421 40.82 -12.91 -4.58
CA THR A 421 41.62 -13.99 -4.01
C THR A 421 42.76 -14.41 -4.94
N SER A 422 43.80 -14.98 -4.34
CA SER A 422 44.82 -15.72 -5.06
C SER A 422 44.22 -16.95 -5.75
N ILE A 423 44.98 -17.58 -6.65
CA ILE A 423 44.58 -18.85 -7.26
C ILE A 423 44.31 -19.95 -6.20
N THR A 424 44.90 -19.82 -5.01
CA THR A 424 44.75 -20.72 -3.87
C THR A 424 43.66 -20.28 -2.86
N GLY A 425 42.89 -19.23 -3.15
CA GLY A 425 41.74 -18.83 -2.34
C GLY A 425 42.04 -17.91 -1.14
N TYR A 426 43.21 -17.30 -1.07
CA TYR A 426 43.53 -16.36 0.01
C TYR A 426 43.27 -14.92 -0.41
N PHE A 427 42.73 -14.09 0.48
CA PHE A 427 42.57 -12.65 0.20
C PHE A 427 43.91 -12.01 -0.13
N VAL A 428 43.91 -11.20 -1.19
CA VAL A 428 45.13 -10.61 -1.78
C VAL A 428 45.33 -9.16 -1.38
N TYR A 429 44.26 -8.42 -1.16
CA TYR A 429 44.28 -7.03 -0.68
C TYR A 429 44.12 -7.01 0.85
N ALA A 430 43.27 -6.16 1.42
CA ALA A 430 43.04 -6.14 2.86
C ALA A 430 42.62 -7.52 3.43
N SER A 431 42.98 -7.74 4.69
CA SER A 431 42.84 -9.04 5.39
C SER A 431 43.69 -10.15 4.75
N LYS A 432 44.85 -9.79 4.20
CA LYS A 432 45.72 -10.69 3.42
C LYS A 432 46.01 -12.00 4.15
N GLY A 433 45.91 -13.10 3.41
CA GLY A 433 46.24 -14.43 3.94
C GLY A 433 45.12 -15.12 4.73
N SER A 434 43.94 -14.51 4.82
CA SER A 434 42.73 -15.21 5.23
C SER A 434 42.15 -16.00 4.05
N HIS A 435 41.84 -17.28 4.24
CA HIS A 435 41.22 -18.11 3.20
C HIS A 435 39.73 -17.78 3.08
N TYR A 436 39.21 -17.65 1.84
CA TYR A 436 37.84 -17.19 1.60
C TYR A 436 36.75 -18.07 2.22
N GLN A 437 37.00 -19.36 2.42
CA GLN A 437 36.04 -20.30 3.04
C GLN A 437 36.13 -20.35 4.57
N ASN A 438 37.03 -19.60 5.20
CA ASN A 438 37.15 -19.62 6.65
C ASN A 438 35.93 -18.94 7.29
N ALA A 439 35.13 -19.72 8.02
CA ALA A 439 33.93 -19.23 8.71
C ALA A 439 34.23 -18.24 9.84
N ASN A 440 35.49 -18.16 10.30
CA ASN A 440 35.93 -17.23 11.33
C ASN A 440 36.53 -15.94 10.76
N ASN A 441 36.42 -15.67 9.46
CA ASN A 441 36.90 -14.41 8.90
C ASN A 441 36.12 -13.22 9.49
N GLU A 442 36.85 -12.16 9.77
CA GLU A 442 36.34 -10.83 10.10
C GLU A 442 36.46 -9.95 8.84
N LEU A 443 35.33 -9.54 8.28
CA LEU A 443 35.29 -9.03 6.90
C LEU A 443 35.32 -7.51 6.78
N TRP A 444 35.13 -6.77 7.88
CA TRP A 444 34.94 -5.32 7.81
C TRP A 444 36.09 -4.58 7.11
N VAL A 445 37.35 -5.00 7.28
CA VAL A 445 38.50 -4.33 6.65
C VAL A 445 38.46 -4.51 5.12
N ALA A 446 38.27 -5.75 4.66
CA ALA A 446 38.22 -6.06 3.24
C ALA A 446 36.99 -5.43 2.55
N LEU A 447 35.86 -5.38 3.25
CA LEU A 447 34.65 -4.73 2.73
C LEU A 447 34.77 -3.19 2.72
N ALA A 448 35.44 -2.59 3.72
CA ALA A 448 35.73 -1.15 3.73
C ALA A 448 36.62 -0.77 2.54
N GLU A 449 37.70 -1.52 2.30
CA GLU A 449 38.61 -1.31 1.17
C GLU A 449 37.90 -1.47 -0.18
N LYS A 450 37.09 -2.52 -0.34
CA LYS A 450 36.28 -2.73 -1.54
C LYS A 450 35.30 -1.58 -1.77
N ALA A 451 34.59 -1.13 -0.73
CA ALA A 451 33.64 -0.04 -0.84
C ALA A 451 34.33 1.28 -1.18
N TYR A 452 35.53 1.51 -0.66
CA TYR A 452 36.35 2.67 -0.97
C TYR A 452 36.83 2.65 -2.43
N ALA A 453 37.22 1.48 -2.95
CA ALA A 453 37.53 1.31 -4.38
C ALA A 453 36.30 1.53 -5.29
N GLN A 454 35.11 1.09 -4.88
CA GLN A 454 33.86 1.39 -5.60
C GLN A 454 33.48 2.87 -5.52
N LEU A 455 33.65 3.53 -4.37
CA LEU A 455 33.36 4.95 -4.21
C LEU A 455 34.20 5.82 -5.16
N ASN A 456 35.42 5.38 -5.46
CA ASN A 456 36.37 6.13 -6.26
C ASN A 456 35.79 6.63 -7.60
N GLU A 457 35.04 5.78 -8.29
CA GLU A 457 34.44 6.14 -9.58
C GLU A 457 33.45 7.32 -9.51
N SER A 458 32.96 7.65 -8.32
CA SER A 458 32.09 8.81 -8.09
C SER A 458 32.87 10.12 -7.94
N GLY A 459 34.21 10.07 -7.87
CA GLY A 459 35.09 11.22 -7.70
C GLY A 459 35.18 11.79 -6.29
N TRP A 460 34.75 11.02 -5.29
CA TRP A 460 34.66 11.49 -3.90
C TRP A 460 36.00 11.52 -3.16
N ILE A 461 36.98 10.73 -3.60
CA ILE A 461 38.17 10.42 -2.81
C ILE A 461 39.49 10.97 -3.38
N TYR A 462 39.42 11.88 -4.34
CA TYR A 462 40.59 12.59 -4.90
C TYR A 462 41.64 11.70 -5.60
N GLN A 463 41.19 10.59 -6.21
CA GLN A 463 42.06 9.68 -6.96
C GLN A 463 41.74 9.72 -8.47
N ASP A 464 41.97 8.60 -9.17
CA ASP A 464 41.86 8.50 -10.62
C ASP A 464 40.41 8.32 -11.16
N ASN A 465 39.42 8.30 -10.27
CA ASN A 465 38.00 8.11 -10.57
C ASN A 465 37.66 6.79 -11.28
N THR A 466 38.40 5.72 -11.01
CA THR A 466 38.12 4.38 -11.54
C THR A 466 37.51 3.44 -10.49
N ASN A 467 36.56 2.60 -10.90
CA ASN A 467 36.09 1.48 -10.07
C ASN A 467 37.11 0.34 -10.14
N SER A 468 38.23 0.48 -9.44
CA SER A 468 39.33 -0.49 -9.43
C SER A 468 40.13 -0.44 -8.12
N TYR A 469 40.73 -1.56 -7.72
CA TYR A 469 41.64 -1.56 -6.56
C TYR A 469 42.88 -0.71 -6.82
N ASN A 470 43.42 -0.72 -8.03
CA ASN A 470 44.57 0.11 -8.38
C ASN A 470 44.25 1.62 -8.29
N GLY A 471 42.99 2.00 -8.52
CA GLY A 471 42.55 3.38 -8.46
C GLY A 471 42.56 4.00 -7.06
N ILE A 472 42.81 3.21 -6.01
CA ILE A 472 42.99 3.70 -4.63
C ILE A 472 44.42 3.56 -4.12
N ALA A 473 45.37 3.19 -4.99
CA ALA A 473 46.79 3.14 -4.65
C ALA A 473 47.37 4.55 -4.47
N GLU A 474 48.24 4.71 -3.48
CA GLU A 474 48.86 5.97 -3.07
C GLU A 474 47.85 7.03 -2.59
N GLY A 475 48.19 7.82 -1.58
CA GLY A 475 47.25 8.82 -1.05
C GLY A 475 47.65 9.35 0.32
N TYR A 476 46.77 10.18 0.89
CA TYR A 476 46.99 10.89 2.14
C TYR A 476 46.09 10.37 3.24
N ALA A 477 46.66 10.10 4.42
CA ALA A 477 45.89 9.61 5.55
C ALA A 477 44.91 10.69 6.03
N SER A 478 45.21 11.97 5.83
CA SER A 478 44.31 13.07 6.17
C SER A 478 42.98 13.00 5.42
N ASP A 479 43.01 12.76 4.11
CA ASP A 479 41.81 12.58 3.28
C ASP A 479 41.02 11.35 3.72
N ALA A 480 41.69 10.21 3.91
CA ALA A 480 41.04 8.98 4.36
C ALA A 480 40.40 9.15 5.75
N LEU A 481 41.08 9.82 6.70
CA LEU A 481 40.52 10.12 8.02
C LEU A 481 39.26 10.97 7.90
N MET A 482 39.26 11.99 7.04
CA MET A 482 38.09 12.80 6.76
C MET A 482 36.94 11.97 6.21
N GLN A 483 37.21 11.09 5.25
CA GLN A 483 36.18 10.29 4.59
C GLN A 483 35.61 9.18 5.47
N ILE A 484 36.43 8.57 6.33
CA ILE A 484 35.99 7.55 7.28
C ILE A 484 35.14 8.20 8.39
N THR A 485 35.63 9.31 8.96
CA THR A 485 35.11 9.83 10.24
C THR A 485 34.20 11.04 10.12
N GLY A 486 34.32 11.82 9.04
CA GLY A 486 33.62 13.10 8.86
C GLY A 486 34.27 14.26 9.61
N LEU A 487 35.36 13.99 10.36
CA LEU A 487 36.12 15.00 11.07
C LEU A 487 37.10 15.70 10.13
N LYS A 488 37.40 16.97 10.41
CA LYS A 488 38.49 17.67 9.73
C LYS A 488 39.83 17.03 10.08
N SER A 489 40.71 16.95 9.09
CA SER A 489 42.07 16.42 9.22
C SER A 489 43.07 17.36 8.58
N ALA A 490 44.34 17.27 8.99
CA ALA A 490 45.42 18.07 8.43
C ALA A 490 46.75 17.34 8.47
N SER A 491 47.64 17.69 7.54
CA SER A 491 49.06 17.34 7.56
C SER A 491 49.84 18.36 8.39
N ASN A 492 50.71 17.87 9.26
CA ASN A 492 51.40 18.66 10.27
C ASN A 492 52.90 18.32 10.29
N SER A 493 53.72 19.34 10.56
CA SER A 493 55.14 19.13 10.81
C SER A 493 55.37 18.37 12.12
N LEU A 494 56.50 17.67 12.20
CA LEU A 494 56.89 16.94 13.40
C LEU A 494 57.23 17.93 14.53
N ASN A 495 56.40 17.93 15.57
CA ASN A 495 56.64 18.65 16.81
C ASN A 495 56.18 17.78 17.99
N LEU A 496 57.11 17.51 18.92
CA LEU A 496 56.87 16.59 20.03
C LEU A 496 55.65 16.99 20.87
N GLN A 497 55.55 18.27 21.25
CA GLN A 497 54.48 18.74 22.11
C GLN A 497 53.12 18.70 21.40
N ASN A 498 53.08 19.06 20.13
CA ASN A 498 51.85 18.98 19.34
C ASN A 498 51.37 17.54 19.19
N ILE A 499 52.27 16.60 18.90
CA ILE A 499 51.95 15.18 18.76
C ILE A 499 51.45 14.60 20.09
N LEU A 500 52.12 14.89 21.21
CA LEU A 500 51.68 14.41 22.52
C LEU A 500 50.34 15.02 22.93
N SER A 501 50.13 16.31 22.67
CA SER A 501 48.86 17.00 22.91
C SER A 501 47.72 16.38 22.08
N ALA A 502 47.97 16.15 20.79
CA ALA A 502 47.05 15.46 19.88
C ALA A 502 46.70 14.06 20.36
N PHE A 503 47.72 13.26 20.72
CA PHE A 503 47.52 11.89 21.18
C PHE A 503 46.76 11.83 22.53
N ASN A 504 47.10 12.72 23.48
CA ASN A 504 46.45 12.78 24.78
C ASN A 504 45.02 13.31 24.70
N SER A 505 44.72 14.18 23.73
CA SER A 505 43.35 14.63 23.44
C SER A 505 42.52 13.61 22.67
N GLY A 506 43.08 12.45 22.30
CA GLY A 506 42.36 11.38 21.62
C GLY A 506 42.17 11.62 20.12
N GLN A 507 43.02 12.44 19.49
CA GLN A 507 43.04 12.58 18.04
C GLN A 507 43.54 11.29 17.36
N LEU A 508 43.08 11.09 16.13
CA LEU A 508 43.56 10.02 15.25
C LEU A 508 44.84 10.49 14.59
N ILE A 509 45.90 9.68 14.61
CA ILE A 509 47.24 10.09 14.17
C ILE A 509 47.86 8.98 13.30
N SER A 510 48.25 9.36 12.09
CA SER A 510 49.05 8.57 11.16
C SER A 510 50.34 9.33 10.83
N PHE A 511 51.46 8.62 10.72
CA PHE A 511 52.75 9.16 10.33
C PHE A 511 53.14 8.68 8.95
N ALA A 512 53.75 9.55 8.15
CA ALA A 512 54.38 9.17 6.90
C ALA A 512 55.90 9.05 7.08
N THR A 513 56.50 7.96 6.62
CA THR A 513 57.96 7.78 6.63
C THR A 513 58.65 8.52 5.48
N LYS A 514 59.93 8.84 5.65
CA LYS A 514 60.81 9.34 4.58
C LYS A 514 61.15 8.24 3.56
N SER A 515 61.81 8.61 2.47
CA SER A 515 62.37 7.66 1.50
C SER A 515 63.60 6.92 2.03
N ASN A 516 64.36 7.54 2.95
CA ASN A 516 65.54 6.92 3.58
C ASN A 516 65.22 6.54 5.03
N VAL A 517 65.01 5.25 5.28
CA VAL A 517 64.68 4.68 6.59
C VAL A 517 65.44 3.37 6.83
N PRO A 518 65.58 2.92 8.09
CA PRO A 518 66.22 1.66 8.42
C PRO A 518 65.55 0.45 7.78
N SER A 519 66.27 -0.65 7.66
CA SER A 519 65.80 -1.89 7.02
C SER A 519 64.61 -2.56 7.73
N PHE A 520 64.28 -2.17 8.96
CA PHE A 520 63.07 -2.64 9.66
C PHE A 520 61.84 -1.74 9.43
N MET A 521 62.00 -0.57 8.81
CA MET A 521 60.89 0.33 8.42
C MET A 521 60.64 0.27 6.92
N VAL A 522 59.40 0.56 6.51
CA VAL A 522 59.01 0.70 5.11
C VAL A 522 59.12 2.17 4.73
N ALA A 523 59.76 2.49 3.61
CA ALA A 523 59.91 3.85 3.10
C ALA A 523 58.62 4.32 2.41
N GLY A 524 58.33 5.62 2.45
CA GLY A 524 57.12 6.18 1.81
C GLY A 524 55.79 5.59 2.30
N HIS A 525 55.75 5.06 3.53
CA HIS A 525 54.65 4.29 4.09
C HIS A 525 53.97 4.97 5.27
N ALA A 526 52.69 4.67 5.48
CA ALA A 526 51.89 5.18 6.58
C ALA A 526 51.96 4.26 7.81
N TYR A 527 52.07 4.83 9.01
CA TYR A 527 52.04 4.11 10.30
C TYR A 527 51.10 4.79 11.29
N THR A 528 50.31 4.01 12.03
CA THR A 528 49.34 4.54 13.01
C THR A 528 49.97 4.70 14.39
N LEU A 529 49.73 5.82 15.07
CA LEU A 529 50.13 5.96 16.48
C LEU A 529 49.15 5.27 17.41
N VAL A 530 49.59 4.17 18.04
CA VAL A 530 48.74 3.33 18.92
C VAL A 530 49.19 3.33 20.38
N GLY A 531 50.23 4.10 20.73
CA GLY A 531 50.71 4.15 22.11
C GLY A 531 51.83 5.15 22.33
N TYR A 532 51.97 5.61 23.57
CA TYR A 532 53.12 6.36 24.05
C TYR A 532 53.45 5.93 25.48
N ASN A 533 54.69 5.49 25.71
CA ASN A 533 55.19 5.18 27.05
C ASN A 533 56.00 6.36 27.57
N SER A 534 55.45 7.07 28.56
CA SER A 534 56.06 8.26 29.16
C SER A 534 57.33 7.96 29.96
N SER A 535 57.47 6.73 30.48
CA SER A 535 58.64 6.33 31.29
C SER A 535 59.88 6.10 30.41
N SER A 536 59.69 5.44 29.27
CA SER A 536 60.76 5.20 28.28
C SER A 536 60.85 6.28 27.20
N GLN A 537 59.89 7.20 27.15
CA GLN A 537 59.71 8.21 26.09
C GLN A 537 59.67 7.58 24.68
N THR A 538 58.98 6.45 24.55
CA THR A 538 58.85 5.70 23.29
C THR A 538 57.44 5.73 22.73
N PHE A 539 57.34 5.95 21.43
CA PHE A 539 56.11 5.91 20.65
C PHE A 539 55.91 4.51 20.08
N GLN A 540 54.66 4.04 20.12
CA GLN A 540 54.25 2.77 19.54
C GLN A 540 53.55 3.03 18.21
N LEU A 541 54.21 2.68 17.10
CA LEU A 541 53.65 2.84 15.76
C LEU A 541 53.24 1.49 15.18
N PHE A 542 51.98 1.37 14.78
CA PHE A 542 51.45 0.19 14.10
C PHE A 542 51.68 0.28 12.59
N ASN A 543 52.22 -0.79 12.03
CA ASN A 543 52.39 -0.97 10.60
C ASN A 543 51.13 -1.62 10.00
N PRO A 544 50.42 -0.98 9.06
CA PRO A 544 49.21 -1.54 8.46
C PRO A 544 49.44 -2.84 7.67
N TRP A 545 50.69 -3.29 7.46
CA TRP A 545 51.00 -4.64 7.00
C TRP A 545 50.54 -5.75 7.97
N GLY A 546 50.20 -5.38 9.21
CA GLY A 546 49.61 -6.25 10.22
C GLY A 546 50.60 -6.66 11.33
N VAL A 547 50.04 -7.11 12.45
CA VAL A 547 50.82 -7.54 13.64
C VAL A 547 51.73 -8.74 13.33
N ASP A 548 51.20 -9.71 12.60
CA ASP A 548 51.88 -10.96 12.22
C ASP A 548 52.24 -10.94 10.73
N ASN A 549 52.94 -9.91 10.27
CA ASN A 549 53.25 -9.79 8.84
C ASN A 549 54.40 -10.70 8.37
N TYR A 550 54.99 -11.51 9.25
CA TYR A 550 56.07 -12.49 8.99
C TYR A 550 57.25 -11.92 8.17
N THR A 551 57.45 -10.61 8.19
CA THR A 551 58.55 -9.93 7.49
C THR A 551 59.59 -9.42 8.48
N SER A 552 60.73 -8.93 7.97
CA SER A 552 61.69 -8.15 8.75
C SER A 552 61.17 -6.77 9.19
N LYS A 553 59.95 -6.38 8.77
CA LYS A 553 59.28 -5.13 9.12
C LYS A 553 58.25 -5.40 10.21
N PRO A 554 58.53 -5.19 11.51
CA PRO A 554 57.61 -5.57 12.57
C PRO A 554 56.27 -4.83 12.49
N GLY A 555 55.21 -5.48 12.98
CA GLY A 555 53.86 -4.90 13.04
C GLY A 555 53.72 -3.76 14.04
N ILE A 556 54.58 -3.71 15.07
CA ILE A 556 54.67 -2.61 16.04
C ILE A 556 56.11 -2.14 16.13
N LEU A 557 56.33 -0.85 15.91
CA LEU A 557 57.60 -0.17 16.12
C LEU A 557 57.60 0.57 17.45
N GLN A 558 58.73 0.52 18.15
CA GLN A 558 59.00 1.32 19.33
C GLN A 558 60.07 2.35 18.96
N LEU A 559 59.68 3.61 18.80
CA LEU A 559 60.59 4.68 18.35
C LEU A 559 60.76 5.73 19.43
N LYS A 560 61.99 6.20 19.65
CA LYS A 560 62.23 7.42 20.42
C LYS A 560 61.96 8.64 19.56
N TRP A 561 61.84 9.81 20.18
CA TRP A 561 61.66 11.07 19.46
C TRP A 561 62.78 11.34 18.42
N SER A 562 64.04 11.01 18.74
CA SER A 562 65.16 11.11 17.81
C SER A 562 64.95 10.29 16.53
N ASP A 563 64.38 9.08 16.66
CA ASP A 563 64.11 8.19 15.54
C ASP A 563 62.94 8.73 14.70
N MET A 564 61.91 9.26 15.36
CA MET A 564 60.80 9.93 14.67
C MET A 564 61.29 11.10 13.82
N GLN A 565 62.16 11.96 14.37
CA GLN A 565 62.75 13.08 13.62
C GLN A 565 63.64 12.60 12.46
N ALA A 566 64.39 11.52 12.69
CA ALA A 566 65.28 10.96 11.69
C ALA A 566 64.51 10.36 10.50
N TYR A 567 63.42 9.62 10.77
CA TYR A 567 62.82 8.71 9.78
C TYR A 567 61.40 9.06 9.34
N LEU A 568 60.69 9.95 10.05
CA LEU A 568 59.33 10.38 9.67
C LEU A 568 59.38 11.73 8.97
N SER A 569 58.50 11.92 7.99
CA SER A 569 58.40 13.14 7.19
C SER A 569 57.45 14.15 7.84
N TYR A 570 56.24 13.71 8.14
CA TYR A 570 55.15 14.50 8.71
C TYR A 570 54.14 13.56 9.39
N TRP A 571 53.15 14.14 10.06
CA TRP A 571 52.03 13.40 10.62
C TRP A 571 50.71 14.01 10.17
N GLU A 572 49.72 13.15 9.98
CA GLU A 572 48.36 13.51 9.58
C GLU A 572 47.42 13.10 10.70
N GLY A 573 46.46 13.97 11.00
CA GLY A 573 45.52 13.67 12.06
C GLY A 573 44.34 14.59 12.12
N THR A 574 43.30 14.12 12.82
CA THR A 574 42.08 14.88 13.05
C THR A 574 42.37 16.16 13.83
N THR A 575 41.81 17.30 13.44
CA THR A 575 42.09 18.58 14.11
C THR A 575 41.37 18.76 15.44
N ASN A 576 40.35 17.94 15.72
CA ASN A 576 39.56 17.94 16.95
C ASN A 576 39.55 16.55 17.60
N ARG A 577 39.27 16.48 18.90
CA ARG A 577 39.08 15.20 19.62
C ARG A 577 37.93 14.42 19.01
N VAL A 578 38.11 13.10 18.90
CA VAL A 578 37.00 12.18 18.68
C VAL A 578 36.24 12.00 20.01
N VAL A 579 35.02 12.51 20.08
CA VAL A 579 34.13 12.22 21.22
C VAL A 579 33.50 10.87 20.94
N SER A 580 33.65 9.91 21.85
CA SER A 580 32.88 8.67 21.81
C SER A 580 31.41 9.03 22.02
N THR A 581 30.64 9.10 20.93
CA THR A 581 29.17 9.13 21.00
C THR A 581 28.65 7.72 21.21
#